data_AF-A0A7X7GGX4-F1
#
_entry.id   AF-A0A7X7GGX4-F1
#
_cell.length_a   1.000
_cell.length_b   1.000
_cell.length_c   1.000
_cell.angle_alpha   90.00
_cell.angle_beta   90.00
_cell.angle_gamma   90.00
#
_symmetry.space_group_name_H-M   'P 1'
#
loop_
_entity.id
_entity.type
_entity.pdbx_description
1 polymer ?
#
loop_
_entity_poly.entity_id
_entity_poly.type
_entity_poly.pdbx_seq_one_letter_code
_entity_poly.pdbx_strand_id
1 'polypeptide(L)'
;TDAQLAEVESSRERYQQALTEAGYGEISTQIAPVAEAGDGVFYYAEDYHQGYLHKNPGGYCNHGFCQVGYDLAAHGQQAAQAILPDA
;
A
#
# COMPACT_ATOMS: atom_id res chain seq x y z
N THR A 1 -0.59 0.54 -15.14
CA THR A 1 -0.44 -0.27 -16.37
C THR A 1 -1.09 -1.62 -16.15
N ASP A 2 -1.38 -2.36 -17.20
CA ASP A 2 -1.98 -3.71 -17.06
C ASP A 2 -1.07 -4.66 -16.27
N ALA A 3 0.25 -4.53 -16.45
CA ALA A 3 1.23 -5.28 -15.67
C ALA A 3 1.16 -4.96 -14.16
N GLN A 4 0.93 -3.69 -13.78
CA GLN A 4 0.74 -3.32 -12.38
C GLN A 4 -0.59 -3.84 -11.83
N LEU A 5 -1.66 -3.83 -12.63
CA LEU A 5 -2.96 -4.33 -12.20
C LEU A 5 -2.87 -5.81 -11.82
N ALA A 6 -2.29 -6.63 -12.69
CA ALA A 6 -2.11 -8.06 -12.43
C ALA A 6 -1.27 -8.34 -11.16
N GLU A 7 -0.20 -7.57 -10.94
CA GLU A 7 0.63 -7.73 -9.72
C GLU A 7 -0.14 -7.33 -8.45
N VAL A 8 -0.89 -6.22 -8.50
CA VAL A 8 -1.68 -5.75 -7.35
C VAL A 8 -2.80 -6.75 -7.03
N GLU A 9 -3.50 -7.27 -8.03
CA GLU A 9 -4.52 -8.31 -7.83
C GLU A 9 -3.92 -9.57 -7.20
N SER A 10 -2.79 -10.04 -7.70
CA SER A 10 -2.11 -11.21 -7.14
C SER A 10 -1.65 -10.97 -5.69
N SER A 11 -1.15 -9.77 -5.39
CA SER A 11 -0.74 -9.40 -4.03
C SER A 11 -1.92 -9.37 -3.05
N ARG A 12 -3.10 -8.89 -3.49
CA ARG A 12 -4.34 -8.89 -2.70
C ARG A 12 -4.78 -10.31 -2.37
N GLU A 13 -4.79 -11.21 -3.34
CA GLU A 13 -5.20 -12.61 -3.14
C GLU A 13 -4.30 -13.33 -2.13
N ARG A 14 -2.98 -13.17 -2.29
CA ARG A 14 -1.98 -13.71 -1.36
C ARG A 14 -2.19 -13.20 0.06
N TYR A 15 -2.40 -11.89 0.21
CA TYR A 15 -2.59 -11.30 1.54
C TYR A 15 -3.94 -11.67 2.15
N GLN A 16 -5.00 -11.79 1.34
CA GLN A 16 -6.29 -12.29 1.80
C GLN A 16 -6.16 -13.69 2.41
N GLN A 17 -5.34 -14.57 1.83
CA GLN A 17 -5.09 -15.89 2.41
C GLN A 17 -4.53 -15.77 3.84
N ALA A 18 -3.49 -14.94 4.04
CA ALA A 18 -2.90 -14.72 5.35
C ALA A 18 -3.91 -14.12 6.36
N LEU A 19 -4.75 -13.18 5.93
CA LEU A 19 -5.81 -12.60 6.75
C LEU A 19 -6.84 -13.65 7.18
N THR A 20 -7.28 -14.50 6.25
CA THR A 20 -8.21 -15.60 6.51
C THR A 20 -7.62 -16.61 7.50
N GLU A 21 -6.36 -17.00 7.32
CA GLU A 21 -5.65 -17.93 8.24
C GLU A 21 -5.53 -17.35 9.66
N ALA A 22 -5.37 -16.04 9.77
CA ALA A 22 -5.35 -15.33 11.04
C ALA A 22 -6.76 -15.03 11.62
N GLY A 23 -7.83 -15.45 10.94
CA GLY A 23 -9.21 -15.29 11.42
C GLY A 23 -9.83 -13.91 11.17
N TYR A 24 -9.23 -13.08 10.33
CA TYR A 24 -9.82 -11.81 9.88
C TYR A 24 -10.82 -12.04 8.73
N GLY A 25 -11.63 -11.02 8.48
CA GLY A 25 -12.60 -11.02 7.38
C GLY A 25 -11.98 -10.72 6.01
N GLU A 26 -12.86 -10.39 5.07
CA GLU A 26 -12.47 -9.97 3.73
C GLU A 26 -11.68 -8.65 3.75
N ILE A 27 -10.66 -8.57 2.92
CA ILE A 27 -9.81 -7.40 2.76
C ILE A 27 -10.62 -6.24 2.17
N SER A 28 -10.52 -5.06 2.78
CA SER A 28 -11.27 -3.87 2.37
C SER A 28 -10.61 -3.06 1.25
N THR A 29 -9.46 -3.51 0.74
CA THR A 29 -8.69 -2.81 -0.30
C THR A 29 -9.46 -2.75 -1.62
N GLN A 30 -9.68 -1.54 -2.11
CA GLN A 30 -10.24 -1.30 -3.44
C GLN A 30 -9.11 -1.12 -4.47
N ILE A 31 -9.26 -1.76 -5.63
CA ILE A 31 -8.30 -1.70 -6.74
C ILE A 31 -9.03 -1.14 -7.95
N ALA A 32 -8.53 -0.05 -8.50
CA ALA A 32 -9.02 0.53 -9.75
C ALA A 32 -7.88 1.26 -10.47
N PRO A 33 -7.87 1.28 -11.81
CA PRO A 33 -7.06 2.23 -12.56
C PRO A 33 -7.39 3.68 -12.15
N VAL A 34 -6.39 4.57 -12.12
CA VAL A 34 -6.59 5.97 -11.71
C VAL A 34 -7.69 6.64 -12.54
N ALA A 35 -7.77 6.35 -13.84
CA ALA A 35 -8.78 6.90 -14.74
C ALA A 35 -10.23 6.51 -14.36
N GLU A 36 -10.42 5.45 -13.57
CA GLU A 36 -11.73 4.97 -13.11
C GLU A 36 -12.03 5.37 -11.65
N ALA A 37 -11.03 5.84 -10.91
CA ALA A 37 -11.19 6.29 -9.53
C ALA A 37 -11.76 7.72 -9.50
N GLY A 38 -12.95 7.89 -8.93
CA GLY A 38 -13.59 9.20 -8.82
C GLY A 38 -13.86 9.83 -10.18
N ASP A 39 -13.26 11.00 -10.45
CA ASP A 39 -13.32 11.70 -11.74
C ASP A 39 -12.07 11.47 -12.62
N GLY A 40 -11.21 10.52 -12.24
CA GLY A 40 -10.01 10.16 -12.99
C GLY A 40 -8.82 11.09 -12.75
N VAL A 41 -8.93 12.05 -11.81
CA VAL A 41 -7.91 13.07 -11.56
C VAL A 41 -7.27 12.88 -10.19
N PHE A 42 -5.93 12.94 -10.16
CA PHE A 42 -5.18 13.01 -8.91
C PHE A 42 -5.04 14.47 -8.47
N TYR A 43 -5.58 14.79 -7.29
CA TYR A 43 -5.49 16.12 -6.70
C TYR A 43 -4.39 16.15 -5.64
N TYR A 44 -3.45 17.09 -5.77
CA TYR A 44 -2.44 17.33 -4.75
C TYR A 44 -3.10 17.89 -3.48
N ALA A 45 -2.73 17.34 -2.33
CA ALA A 45 -2.97 17.99 -1.05
C ALA A 45 -2.10 19.25 -0.90
N GLU A 46 -2.47 20.12 0.03
CA GLU A 46 -1.78 21.38 0.33
C GLU A 46 -0.28 21.16 0.65
N ASP A 47 0.55 22.15 0.40
CA ASP A 47 2.02 22.04 0.52
C ASP A 47 2.50 21.56 1.91
N TYR A 48 1.79 21.95 2.97
CA TYR A 48 2.15 21.51 4.32
C TYR A 48 1.94 20.01 4.55
N HIS A 49 1.09 19.34 3.75
CA HIS A 49 0.95 17.88 3.76
C HIS A 49 2.11 17.18 3.07
N GLN A 50 2.75 17.83 2.10
CA GLN A 50 3.85 17.24 1.35
C GLN A 50 5.08 17.09 2.24
N GLY A 51 5.56 15.85 2.39
CA GLY A 51 6.69 15.54 3.26
C GLY A 51 6.45 15.83 4.74
N TYR A 52 5.20 15.81 5.22
CA TYR A 52 4.84 16.21 6.58
C TYR A 52 5.70 15.54 7.67
N LEU A 53 5.93 14.22 7.60
CA LEU A 53 6.71 13.49 8.61
C LEU A 53 8.23 13.77 8.51
N HIS A 54 8.74 14.13 7.33
CA HIS A 54 10.11 14.61 7.19
C HIS A 54 10.27 16.00 7.84
N LYS A 55 9.31 16.90 7.59
CA LYS A 55 9.25 18.24 8.19
C LYS A 55 9.00 18.19 9.71
N ASN A 56 8.34 17.13 10.21
CA ASN A 56 7.97 16.95 11.61
C ASN A 56 8.39 15.54 12.10
N PRO A 57 9.65 15.32 12.51
CA PRO A 57 10.18 13.99 12.86
C PRO A 57 9.52 13.29 14.08
N GLY A 58 8.72 14.00 14.86
CA GLY A 58 7.85 13.44 15.91
C GLY A 58 6.36 13.69 15.65
N GLY A 59 6.02 14.09 14.42
CA GLY A 59 4.67 14.36 13.98
C GLY A 59 3.82 13.09 14.08
N TYR A 60 2.55 13.29 14.40
CA TYR A 60 1.66 12.15 14.58
C TYR A 60 1.49 11.41 13.26
N CYS A 61 1.67 10.09 13.32
CA CYS A 61 1.19 9.22 12.28
C CYS A 61 0.44 8.04 12.90
N ASN A 62 -0.81 7.85 12.51
CA ASN A 62 -1.63 6.72 12.93
C ASN A 62 -1.38 5.45 12.09
N HIS A 63 -0.13 5.17 11.71
CA HIS A 63 0.21 3.93 11.03
C HIS A 63 0.04 2.74 11.99
N GLY A 64 -1.15 2.17 12.03
CA GLY A 64 -1.40 0.85 12.60
C GLY A 64 -0.98 -0.24 11.61
N PHE A 65 -0.33 -1.29 12.11
CA PHE A 65 -0.07 -2.49 11.32
C PHE A 65 -1.29 -3.41 11.37
N CYS A 66 -1.58 -4.12 10.28
CA CYS A 66 -2.71 -5.04 10.15
C CYS A 66 -2.60 -6.32 11.01
N GLN A 67 -1.68 -6.36 11.99
CA GLN A 67 -1.39 -7.48 12.90
C GLN A 67 -0.95 -8.80 12.22
N VAL A 68 -1.16 -8.93 10.90
CA VAL A 68 -0.75 -10.03 10.05
C VAL A 68 0.38 -9.56 9.14
N GLY A 69 1.46 -10.35 9.05
CA GLY A 69 2.59 -10.07 8.16
C GLY A 69 2.33 -10.53 6.73
N TYR A 70 2.98 -9.90 5.76
CA TYR A 70 3.05 -10.39 4.39
C TYR A 70 4.29 -11.28 4.21
N ASP A 71 4.12 -12.56 3.87
CA ASP A 71 5.22 -13.49 3.70
C ASP A 71 5.85 -13.36 2.31
N LEU A 72 6.86 -12.50 2.21
CA LEU A 72 7.62 -12.29 0.98
C LEU A 72 8.26 -13.59 0.45
N ALA A 73 8.78 -14.44 1.34
CA ALA A 73 9.49 -15.65 0.96
C ALA A 73 8.54 -16.71 0.37
N ALA A 74 7.37 -16.89 0.98
CA ALA A 74 6.34 -17.79 0.47
C ALA A 74 5.81 -17.38 -0.92
N HIS A 75 5.96 -16.10 -1.28
CA HIS A 75 5.50 -15.56 -2.56
C HIS A 75 6.63 -15.33 -3.56
N GLY A 76 7.85 -15.80 -3.28
CA GLY A 76 9.00 -15.65 -4.17
C GLY A 76 9.41 -14.19 -4.41
N GLN A 77 9.02 -13.28 -3.51
CA GLN A 77 9.31 -11.87 -3.58
C GLN A 77 10.45 -11.51 -2.63
N GLN A 78 11.24 -10.51 -3.00
CA GLN A 78 12.29 -9.95 -2.14
C GLN A 78 11.89 -8.55 -1.69
N ALA A 79 12.32 -8.17 -0.49
CA ALA A 79 12.14 -6.80 -0.03
C ALA A 79 12.82 -5.84 -1.01
N ALA A 80 12.04 -4.92 -1.59
CA ALA A 80 12.62 -3.86 -2.40
C ALA A 80 13.48 -2.96 -1.50
N GLN A 81 14.76 -2.79 -1.83
CA GLN A 81 15.55 -1.70 -1.29
C GLN A 81 14.97 -0.40 -1.87
N ALA A 82 14.18 0.31 -1.08
CA ALA A 82 13.76 1.65 -1.41
C ALA A 82 15.00 2.55 -1.41
N ILE A 83 15.62 2.74 -2.58
CA ILE A 83 16.45 3.92 -2.84
C ILE A 83 15.43 5.05 -3.02
N LEU A 84 15.07 5.71 -1.93
CA LEU A 84 14.47 7.04 -2.03
C LEU A 84 15.56 7.92 -2.65
N PRO A 85 15.34 8.54 -3.83
CA PRO A 85 16.25 9.59 -4.29
C PRO A 85 16.27 10.67 -3.20
N ASP A 86 17.48 11.12 -2.85
CA ASP A 86 17.75 12.01 -1.72
C ASP A 86 16.66 13.09 -1.55
N ALA A 87 16.10 13.13 -0.34
CA ALA A 87 15.12 14.12 0.10
C ALA A 87 15.74 15.52 0.25
#